data_AF-A0A972P9Q4-F1
#
_entry.id   AF-A0A972P9Q4-F1
#
_cell.length_a   1.000
_cell.length_b   1.000
_cell.length_c   1.000
_cell.angle_alpha   90.00
_cell.angle_beta   90.00
_cell.angle_gamma   90.00
#
_symmetry.space_group_name_H-M   'P 1'
#
loop_
_entity.id
_entity.type
_entity.pdbx_description
1 polymer ?
#
loop_
_entity_poly.entity_id
_entity_poly.type
_entity_poly.pdbx_seq_one_letter_code
_entity_poly.pdbx_strand_id
1 'polypeptide(L)'
;MGITGMKRCLSIFAWMSVLLLFASSAWGACSGERIGYETQQMLVGASQALTVVGARPDAVYRWRVASGGGTLSSTTGTSVVYTAPSSNPNCENNPAISLSADGAVCNTLQIAVSALQIDGGAFFEARTFSKTACTHSIYKRPYNCYGSSSPEWSACDGCDCNPGWPTACNCNGAFFCTADRVYARCTANSACGSWNGVTIACSGYTDIRTAAQKAKGCCPAALLPAEPPPPACDVAVTSFGGTSTAVDVQNGGRVVFSGTVASSDPVSWTVTVAGKKIGEGSGLTVSVPWDGRLDGQVAEIGKTHPVKLVAVTADGRCSAEGETAATVTASEKDCKLQVNIGSSAHVASGGLSDSLTLFRLPGSRMMPDFTLSYN
;
A
#
# COMPACT_ATOMS: atom_id res chain seq x y z
N MET A 1 69.70 2.42 45.73
CA MET A 1 68.68 2.19 46.76
C MET A 1 67.65 3.31 46.68
N GLY A 2 66.37 2.97 46.50
CA GLY A 2 65.24 3.81 46.92
C GLY A 2 64.73 4.88 45.93
N ILE A 3 63.90 4.47 44.99
CA ILE A 3 62.94 5.32 44.25
C ILE A 3 61.69 5.50 45.12
N THR A 4 61.31 6.73 45.47
CA THR A 4 59.95 7.14 45.93
C THR A 4 59.82 8.66 45.72
N GLY A 5 58.75 9.25 45.21
CA GLY A 5 57.47 8.73 44.76
C GLY A 5 56.85 9.71 43.76
N MET A 6 56.42 9.15 42.64
CA MET A 6 55.64 9.79 41.60
C MET A 6 54.18 9.39 41.87
N LYS A 7 53.33 10.31 42.33
CA LYS A 7 51.89 10.09 42.43
C LYS A 7 51.12 11.37 42.16
N ARG A 8 50.15 11.24 41.25
CA ARG A 8 49.02 12.13 40.93
C ARG A 8 49.28 13.17 39.84
N CYS A 9 49.21 12.71 38.58
CA CYS A 9 48.65 13.51 37.49
C CYS A 9 48.30 12.64 36.28
N LEU A 10 47.39 11.66 36.44
CA LEU A 10 46.86 10.91 35.29
C LEU A 10 45.54 10.22 35.67
N SER A 11 44.42 10.96 35.70
CA SER A 11 43.09 10.36 35.90
C SER A 11 41.92 11.33 35.62
N ILE A 12 41.95 12.15 34.57
CA ILE A 12 40.75 12.94 34.16
C ILE A 12 40.64 13.04 32.62
N PHE A 13 40.99 12.00 31.87
CA PHE A 13 40.80 11.99 30.40
C PHE A 13 40.44 10.60 29.85
N ALA A 14 39.54 9.89 30.55
CA ALA A 14 39.03 8.59 30.09
C ALA A 14 37.54 8.37 30.41
N TRP A 15 36.76 9.44 30.61
CA TRP A 15 35.33 9.37 30.94
C TRP A 15 34.44 10.29 30.09
N MET A 16 34.88 10.61 28.86
CA MET A 16 34.08 11.33 27.85
C MET A 16 34.16 10.66 26.46
N SER A 17 34.27 9.33 26.41
CA SER A 17 34.34 8.59 25.14
C SER A 17 33.44 7.35 25.08
N VAL A 18 32.42 7.25 25.95
CA VAL A 18 31.36 6.22 25.87
C VAL A 18 29.98 6.85 25.59
N LEU A 19 29.96 8.12 25.17
CA LEU A 19 28.73 8.86 24.82
C LEU A 19 28.67 9.13 23.31
N LEU A 20 29.00 8.11 22.52
CA LEU A 20 28.69 8.04 21.10
C LEU A 20 28.09 6.64 20.83
N LEU A 21 27.01 6.63 20.05
CA LEU A 21 26.37 5.46 19.43
C LEU A 21 25.20 4.79 20.18
N PHE A 22 24.29 5.58 20.76
CA PHE A 22 22.86 5.27 20.63
C PHE A 22 22.10 6.53 20.23
N ALA A 23 22.57 7.19 19.17
CA ALA A 23 21.60 7.80 18.27
C ALA A 23 20.87 6.62 17.65
N SER A 24 19.81 6.16 18.32
CA SER A 24 18.79 5.35 17.68
C SER A 24 18.28 6.21 16.53
N SER A 25 18.91 6.08 15.37
CA SER A 25 18.26 6.35 14.10
C SER A 25 16.88 5.73 14.24
N ALA A 26 15.85 6.58 14.30
CA ALA A 26 14.48 6.13 14.21
C ALA A 26 14.39 5.49 12.82
N TRP A 27 14.64 4.18 12.76
CA TRP A 27 14.57 3.41 11.53
C TRP A 27 13.14 3.55 11.05
N GLY A 28 13.02 4.02 9.81
CA GLY A 28 11.79 4.55 9.26
C GLY A 28 10.64 3.61 9.54
N ALA A 29 9.55 4.20 10.04
CA ALA A 29 8.25 3.55 9.98
C ALA A 29 7.99 3.13 8.53
N CYS A 30 7.19 2.07 8.39
CA CYS A 30 6.93 1.38 7.13
C CYS A 30 6.71 2.33 5.95
N SER A 31 7.47 2.10 4.88
CA SER A 31 7.58 2.96 3.69
C SER A 31 6.65 2.56 2.55
N GLY A 32 5.40 2.24 2.90
CA GLY A 32 4.42 1.75 1.94
C GLY A 32 4.43 0.24 1.74
N GLU A 33 5.20 -0.51 2.56
CA GLU A 33 5.14 -1.96 2.52
C GLU A 33 3.77 -2.50 2.93
N ARG A 34 3.24 -3.40 2.10
CA ARG A 34 1.98 -4.09 2.37
C ARG A 34 2.07 -5.56 2.06
N ILE A 35 1.12 -6.32 2.58
CA ILE A 35 1.02 -7.75 2.30
C ILE A 35 0.35 -7.93 0.94
N GLY A 36 1.08 -8.50 -0.01
CA GLY A 36 0.53 -9.06 -1.25
C GLY A 36 0.07 -10.50 -1.01
N TYR A 37 -1.12 -10.84 -1.50
CA TYR A 37 -1.77 -12.14 -1.30
C TYR A 37 -2.59 -12.53 -2.54
N GLU A 38 -3.01 -13.79 -2.63
CA GLU A 38 -3.82 -14.31 -3.74
C GLU A 38 -5.32 -14.17 -3.46
N THR A 39 -5.75 -14.46 -2.24
CA THR A 39 -7.17 -14.40 -1.84
C THR A 39 -7.35 -14.13 -0.35
N GLN A 40 -8.38 -13.35 0.02
CA GLN A 40 -8.84 -13.23 1.41
C GLN A 40 -9.81 -14.34 1.83
N GLN A 41 -10.23 -15.21 0.90
CA GLN A 41 -11.05 -16.38 1.18
C GLN A 41 -10.23 -17.65 0.95
N MET A 42 -9.94 -18.38 2.02
CA MET A 42 -9.24 -19.67 1.95
C MET A 42 -10.11 -20.81 2.43
N LEU A 43 -9.76 -22.03 2.01
CA LEU A 43 -10.29 -23.25 2.61
C LEU A 43 -9.45 -23.68 3.81
N VAL A 44 -10.03 -24.42 4.75
CA VAL A 44 -9.27 -25.05 5.85
C VAL A 44 -8.10 -25.88 5.30
N GLY A 45 -6.93 -25.73 5.91
CA GLY A 45 -5.69 -26.41 5.49
C GLY A 45 -5.08 -25.96 4.16
N ALA A 46 -5.72 -25.06 3.41
CA ALA A 46 -5.15 -24.51 2.17
C ALA A 46 -3.94 -23.62 2.47
N SER A 47 -3.07 -23.44 1.48
CA SER A 47 -1.90 -22.57 1.58
C SER A 47 -1.90 -21.52 0.48
N GLN A 48 -1.34 -20.34 0.76
CA GLN A 48 -1.05 -19.32 -0.26
C GLN A 48 0.27 -18.61 0.05
N ALA A 49 0.89 -18.03 -0.97
CA ALA A 49 2.05 -17.17 -0.79
C ALA A 49 1.63 -15.78 -0.32
N LEU A 50 2.34 -15.26 0.68
CA LEU A 50 2.29 -13.87 1.13
C LEU A 50 3.61 -13.19 0.80
N THR A 51 3.56 -12.02 0.19
CA THR A 51 4.75 -11.30 -0.27
C THR A 51 4.75 -9.87 0.28
N VAL A 52 5.94 -9.30 0.46
CA VAL A 52 6.07 -7.88 0.78
C VAL A 52 6.03 -7.08 -0.52
N VAL A 53 4.93 -6.37 -0.76
CA VAL A 53 4.84 -5.40 -1.85
C VAL A 53 5.47 -4.10 -1.39
N GLY A 54 6.37 -3.54 -2.20
CA GLY A 54 7.16 -2.35 -1.83
C GLY A 54 8.41 -2.67 -1.00
N ALA A 55 8.92 -3.90 -1.08
CA ALA A 55 10.10 -4.31 -0.31
C ALA A 55 11.34 -3.44 -0.61
N ARG A 56 12.10 -3.11 0.44
CA ARG A 56 13.34 -2.33 0.42
C ARG A 56 14.56 -3.27 0.54
N PRO A 57 15.67 -3.01 -0.17
CA PRO A 57 16.83 -3.91 -0.22
C PRO A 57 17.50 -4.24 1.12
N ASP A 58 17.36 -3.37 2.13
CA ASP A 58 18.06 -3.50 3.42
C ASP A 58 17.11 -3.65 4.62
N ALA A 59 15.80 -3.73 4.39
CA ALA A 59 14.81 -3.84 5.45
C ALA A 59 14.66 -5.29 5.93
N VAL A 60 14.55 -5.47 7.24
CA VAL A 60 14.30 -6.79 7.83
C VAL A 60 12.80 -6.98 8.04
N TYR A 61 12.20 -7.82 7.18
CA TYR A 61 10.79 -8.15 7.25
C TYR A 61 10.50 -9.29 8.21
N ARG A 62 9.53 -9.07 9.08
CA ARG A 62 9.03 -10.06 10.05
C ARG A 62 7.54 -10.26 9.88
N TRP A 63 7.14 -11.52 9.90
CA TRP A 63 5.77 -11.99 9.75
C TRP A 63 5.29 -12.63 11.04
N ARG A 64 4.02 -12.42 11.36
CA ARG A 64 3.38 -13.04 12.53
C ARG A 64 1.89 -13.25 12.28
N VAL A 65 1.36 -14.39 12.71
CA VAL A 65 -0.08 -14.55 12.95
C VAL A 65 -0.40 -13.84 14.26
N ALA A 66 -1.00 -12.65 14.17
CA ALA A 66 -1.31 -11.79 15.30
C ALA A 66 -2.49 -12.32 16.13
N SER A 67 -3.49 -12.91 15.45
CA SER A 67 -4.64 -13.60 16.06
C SER A 67 -5.20 -14.67 15.09
N GLY A 68 -6.10 -15.52 15.59
CA GLY A 68 -6.72 -16.60 14.80
C GLY A 68 -5.84 -17.87 14.74
N GLY A 69 -6.01 -18.67 13.69
CA GLY A 69 -5.29 -19.93 13.50
C GLY A 69 -4.31 -19.93 12.33
N GLY A 70 -3.74 -21.11 12.03
CA GLY A 70 -2.84 -21.34 10.89
C GLY A 70 -1.36 -21.19 11.24
N THR A 71 -0.51 -21.33 10.24
CA THR A 71 0.96 -21.29 10.38
C THR A 71 1.63 -20.57 9.22
N LEU A 72 2.82 -20.02 9.47
CA LEU A 72 3.68 -19.42 8.46
C LEU A 72 4.91 -20.32 8.26
N SER A 73 5.35 -20.48 7.01
CA SER A 73 6.56 -21.27 6.69
C SER A 73 7.84 -20.67 7.27
N SER A 74 7.85 -19.36 7.51
CA SER A 74 8.92 -18.61 8.14
C SER A 74 8.34 -17.38 8.85
N THR A 75 9.04 -16.85 9.85
CA THR A 75 8.69 -15.57 10.50
C THR A 75 9.49 -14.39 9.96
N THR A 76 10.36 -14.62 8.98
CA THR A 76 11.21 -13.60 8.35
C THR A 76 11.34 -13.80 6.85
N GLY A 77 11.58 -12.70 6.13
CA GLY A 77 11.84 -12.71 4.68
C GLY A 77 10.83 -11.88 3.89
N THR A 78 11.10 -11.69 2.60
CA THR A 78 10.23 -10.91 1.69
C THR A 78 9.05 -11.72 1.15
N SER A 79 9.05 -13.04 1.36
CA SER A 79 7.96 -13.95 0.98
C SER A 79 7.88 -15.10 1.97
N VAL A 80 6.66 -15.47 2.34
CA VAL A 80 6.35 -16.61 3.22
C VAL A 80 5.12 -17.34 2.69
N VAL A 81 4.97 -18.61 3.03
CA VAL A 81 3.73 -19.35 2.76
C VAL A 81 2.90 -19.37 4.03
N TYR A 82 1.65 -18.93 3.94
CA TYR A 82 0.66 -19.09 5.00
C TYR A 82 -0.19 -20.33 4.73
N THR A 83 -0.37 -21.16 5.74
CA THR A 83 -1.26 -22.33 5.73
C THR A 83 -2.41 -22.10 6.71
N ALA A 84 -3.64 -22.13 6.20
CA ALA A 84 -4.87 -21.98 6.97
C ALA A 84 -5.03 -23.10 8.01
N PRO A 85 -5.68 -22.83 9.16
CA PRO A 85 -5.95 -23.86 10.15
C PRO A 85 -6.79 -25.01 9.58
N SER A 86 -6.68 -26.19 10.18
CA SER A 86 -7.47 -27.37 9.78
C SER A 86 -8.96 -27.28 10.15
N SER A 87 -9.34 -26.33 10.99
CA SER A 87 -10.73 -26.05 11.36
C SER A 87 -10.94 -24.57 11.72
N ASN A 88 -12.15 -24.06 11.52
CA ASN A 88 -12.50 -22.68 11.84
C ASN A 88 -13.91 -22.51 12.42
N PRO A 89 -14.25 -23.22 13.51
CA PRO A 89 -15.59 -23.15 14.09
C PRO A 89 -15.98 -21.69 14.37
N ASN A 90 -17.18 -21.32 13.94
CA ASN A 90 -17.76 -20.00 14.15
C ASN A 90 -16.87 -18.80 13.70
N CYS A 91 -15.92 -19.03 12.79
CA CYS A 91 -14.96 -18.01 12.32
C CYS A 91 -13.94 -17.53 13.35
N GLU A 92 -13.79 -18.22 14.47
CA GLU A 92 -12.92 -17.80 15.58
C GLU A 92 -11.42 -17.92 15.24
N ASN A 93 -11.08 -18.73 14.25
CA ASN A 93 -9.72 -18.94 13.77
C ASN A 93 -9.41 -18.22 12.45
N ASN A 94 -10.24 -17.24 12.03
CA ASN A 94 -9.86 -16.33 10.95
C ASN A 94 -8.55 -15.61 11.33
N PRO A 95 -7.45 -15.81 10.59
CA PRO A 95 -6.17 -15.21 10.94
C PRO A 95 -6.16 -13.70 10.70
N ALA A 96 -5.49 -13.00 11.61
CA ALA A 96 -4.91 -11.69 11.35
C ALA A 96 -3.41 -11.86 11.18
N ILE A 97 -2.86 -11.57 10.00
CA ILE A 97 -1.43 -11.72 9.71
C ILE A 97 -0.81 -10.34 9.65
N SER A 98 0.14 -10.05 10.54
CA SER A 98 0.86 -8.79 10.58
C SER A 98 2.21 -8.90 9.87
N LEU A 99 2.51 -7.91 9.03
CA LEU A 99 3.83 -7.65 8.47
C LEU A 99 4.47 -6.49 9.22
N SER A 100 5.73 -6.65 9.57
CA SER A 100 6.54 -5.58 10.17
C SER A 100 7.88 -5.45 9.47
N ALA A 101 8.38 -4.23 9.41
CA ALA A 101 9.70 -3.88 8.90
C ALA A 101 10.39 -3.02 9.97
N ASP A 102 11.65 -3.33 10.27
CA ASP A 102 12.51 -2.54 11.18
C ASP A 102 11.89 -2.28 12.57
N GLY A 103 11.02 -3.20 13.02
CA GLY A 103 10.35 -3.14 14.32
C GLY A 103 8.98 -2.45 14.34
N ALA A 104 8.54 -1.82 13.24
CA ALA A 104 7.21 -1.22 13.10
C ALA A 104 6.24 -2.15 12.35
N VAL A 105 4.97 -2.20 12.76
CA VAL A 105 3.93 -2.94 12.03
C VAL A 105 3.47 -2.12 10.82
N CYS A 106 3.63 -2.68 9.63
CA CYS A 106 3.36 -2.02 8.36
C CYS A 106 1.95 -2.25 7.86
N ASN A 107 1.49 -3.49 8.00
CA ASN A 107 0.23 -3.92 7.44
C ASN A 107 -0.31 -5.11 8.24
N THR A 108 -1.63 -5.27 8.25
CA THR A 108 -2.30 -6.45 8.81
C THR A 108 -3.35 -6.92 7.82
N LEU A 109 -3.22 -8.18 7.38
CA LEU A 109 -4.14 -8.86 6.49
C LEU A 109 -5.10 -9.72 7.32
N GLN A 110 -6.40 -9.60 7.08
CA GLN A 110 -7.39 -10.54 7.59
C GLN A 110 -7.71 -11.56 6.49
N ILE A 111 -7.78 -12.84 6.83
CA ILE A 111 -8.21 -13.90 5.91
C ILE A 111 -9.42 -14.61 6.52
N ALA A 112 -10.44 -14.84 5.71
CA ALA A 112 -11.58 -15.67 6.07
C ALA A 112 -11.31 -17.11 5.66
N VAL A 113 -11.48 -18.05 6.59
CA VAL A 113 -11.19 -19.46 6.37
C VAL A 113 -12.49 -20.25 6.43
N SER A 114 -12.82 -21.02 5.39
CA SER A 114 -14.04 -21.82 5.35
C SER A 114 -13.77 -23.31 5.16
N ALA A 115 -14.58 -24.18 5.77
CA ALA A 115 -14.55 -25.59 5.39
C ALA A 115 -15.19 -25.82 4.02
N LEU A 116 -14.76 -26.90 3.36
CA LEU A 116 -15.37 -27.41 2.13
C LEU A 116 -16.83 -27.83 2.34
N GLN A 117 -17.63 -27.61 1.30
CA GLN A 117 -18.94 -28.20 1.06
C GLN A 117 -20.00 -27.91 2.12
N ILE A 118 -20.40 -26.64 2.23
CA ILE A 118 -21.65 -26.32 2.91
C ILE A 118 -22.48 -25.44 2.00
N ASP A 119 -23.47 -26.07 1.38
CA ASP A 119 -24.45 -25.38 0.55
C ASP A 119 -25.41 -24.55 1.42
N GLY A 120 -25.97 -23.52 0.81
CA GLY A 120 -26.93 -22.62 1.44
C GLY A 120 -26.38 -21.23 1.78
N GLY A 121 -27.30 -20.30 2.03
CA GLY A 121 -26.98 -18.96 2.50
C GLY A 121 -26.39 -19.01 3.92
N ALA A 122 -25.32 -18.26 4.13
CA ALA A 122 -24.66 -18.11 5.42
C ALA A 122 -25.00 -16.77 6.06
N PHE A 123 -24.96 -15.72 5.24
CA PHE A 123 -25.31 -14.37 5.67
C PHE A 123 -26.21 -13.76 4.62
N PHE A 124 -27.07 -12.84 5.03
CA PHE A 124 -27.67 -11.90 4.07
C PHE A 124 -27.31 -10.48 4.45
N GLU A 125 -26.97 -9.70 3.44
CA GLU A 125 -26.96 -8.25 3.55
C GLU A 125 -28.36 -7.77 3.16
N ALA A 126 -29.02 -7.06 4.07
CA ALA A 126 -30.21 -6.31 3.74
C ALA A 126 -29.83 -4.85 3.53
N ARG A 127 -30.35 -4.22 2.47
CA ARG A 127 -30.29 -2.76 2.28
C ARG A 127 -31.69 -2.25 1.94
N THR A 128 -32.10 -1.18 2.60
CA THR A 128 -33.33 -0.47 2.26
C THR A 128 -33.01 0.69 1.33
N PHE A 129 -33.70 0.75 0.20
CA PHE A 129 -33.63 1.89 -0.72
C PHE A 129 -35.02 2.53 -0.78
N SER A 130 -35.09 3.82 -0.45
CA SER A 130 -36.29 4.62 -0.66
C SER A 130 -36.24 5.20 -2.07
N LYS A 131 -37.17 4.78 -2.94
CA LYS A 131 -37.27 5.31 -4.30
C LYS A 131 -38.18 6.56 -4.36
N THR A 132 -39.15 6.64 -3.45
CA THR A 132 -40.12 7.74 -3.23
C THR A 132 -40.81 7.54 -1.86
N ALA A 133 -41.57 8.53 -1.37
CA ALA A 133 -42.22 8.52 -0.04
C ALA A 133 -43.13 7.32 0.27
N CYS A 134 -43.52 6.52 -0.73
CA CYS A 134 -44.36 5.34 -0.58
C CYS A 134 -43.78 4.07 -1.24
N THR A 135 -42.51 4.08 -1.66
CA THR A 135 -41.89 2.92 -2.33
C THR A 135 -40.53 2.60 -1.69
N HIS A 136 -40.54 1.57 -0.85
CA HIS A 136 -39.33 0.99 -0.27
C HIS A 136 -38.99 -0.32 -1.00
N SER A 137 -37.80 -0.41 -1.56
CA SER A 137 -37.25 -1.67 -2.04
C SER A 137 -36.28 -2.21 -0.99
N ILE A 138 -36.47 -3.46 -0.57
CA ILE A 138 -35.50 -4.17 0.29
C ILE A 138 -34.65 -5.04 -0.63
N TYR A 139 -33.35 -4.76 -0.65
CA TYR A 139 -32.37 -5.59 -1.31
C TYR A 139 -31.87 -6.65 -0.34
N LYS A 140 -31.90 -7.91 -0.76
CA LYS A 140 -31.30 -9.03 -0.02
C LYS A 140 -30.20 -9.64 -0.88
N ARG A 141 -28.99 -9.70 -0.34
CA ARG A 141 -27.86 -10.38 -0.99
C ARG A 141 -27.42 -11.55 -0.11
N PRO A 142 -27.76 -12.80 -0.46
CA PRO A 142 -27.24 -13.94 0.26
C PRO A 142 -25.75 -14.11 -0.07
N TYR A 143 -24.95 -14.39 0.96
CA TYR A 143 -23.56 -14.80 0.86
C TYR A 143 -23.48 -16.24 1.34
N ASN A 144 -22.90 -17.12 0.53
CA ASN A 144 -22.59 -18.47 0.98
C ASN A 144 -21.24 -18.51 1.72
N CYS A 145 -20.82 -19.69 2.16
CA CYS A 145 -19.56 -19.86 2.90
C CYS A 145 -18.30 -19.53 2.10
N TYR A 146 -18.39 -19.43 0.77
CA TYR A 146 -17.26 -19.12 -0.11
C TYR A 146 -17.19 -17.63 -0.47
N GLY A 147 -18.06 -16.81 0.11
CA GLY A 147 -18.14 -15.38 -0.22
C GLY A 147 -18.79 -15.09 -1.57
N SER A 148 -19.21 -16.11 -2.35
CA SER A 148 -19.98 -15.85 -3.54
C SER A 148 -21.41 -15.49 -3.15
N SER A 149 -21.87 -14.36 -3.70
CA SER A 149 -23.26 -13.97 -3.62
C SER A 149 -23.97 -14.44 -4.88
N SER A 150 -25.06 -15.18 -4.77
CA SER A 150 -26.02 -15.15 -5.88
C SER A 150 -26.69 -13.77 -5.83
N PRO A 151 -26.76 -13.03 -6.95
CA PRO A 151 -27.66 -11.90 -7.05
C PRO A 151 -29.08 -12.44 -7.15
N GLU A 152 -29.60 -13.06 -6.09
CA GLU A 152 -31.03 -13.34 -6.01
C GLU A 152 -31.74 -12.05 -5.63
N TRP A 153 -32.17 -11.35 -6.68
CA TRP A 153 -33.04 -10.17 -6.60
C TRP A 153 -34.40 -10.58 -6.09
N SER A 154 -34.56 -10.70 -4.77
CA SER A 154 -35.88 -10.66 -4.16
C SER A 154 -36.21 -9.21 -3.83
N ALA A 155 -36.40 -8.41 -4.89
CA ALA A 155 -37.05 -7.12 -4.73
C ALA A 155 -38.51 -7.40 -4.37
N CYS A 156 -38.94 -6.99 -3.18
CA CYS A 156 -40.35 -6.69 -2.97
C CYS A 156 -40.65 -5.40 -3.74
N ASP A 157 -40.66 -5.46 -5.08
CA ASP A 157 -41.12 -4.36 -5.92
C ASP A 157 -42.64 -4.38 -5.95
N GLY A 158 -43.26 -3.20 -5.80
CA GLY A 158 -44.71 -3.05 -5.99
C GLY A 158 -45.55 -3.08 -4.72
N CYS A 159 -45.10 -2.48 -3.62
CA CYS A 159 -46.05 -1.98 -2.63
C CYS A 159 -46.72 -0.70 -3.17
N ASP A 160 -47.61 -0.84 -4.15
CA ASP A 160 -48.52 0.24 -4.52
C ASP A 160 -49.50 0.42 -3.35
N CYS A 161 -49.17 1.34 -2.44
CA CYS A 161 -50.05 1.76 -1.36
C CYS A 161 -51.16 2.65 -1.94
N ASN A 162 -51.97 2.10 -2.84
CA ASN A 162 -53.10 2.82 -3.40
C ASN A 162 -54.23 2.79 -2.35
N PRO A 163 -54.71 3.95 -1.84
CA PRO A 163 -55.63 4.01 -0.69
C PRO A 163 -57.00 3.34 -0.90
N GLY A 164 -57.30 2.86 -2.11
CA GLY A 164 -58.57 2.19 -2.44
C GLY A 164 -58.59 0.66 -2.33
N TRP A 165 -57.43 -0.01 -2.17
CA TRP A 165 -57.36 -1.48 -2.14
C TRP A 165 -56.33 -1.95 -1.11
N PRO A 166 -56.74 -2.56 0.03
CA PRO A 166 -55.84 -3.21 0.96
C PRO A 166 -55.40 -4.57 0.40
N THR A 167 -54.77 -4.59 -0.76
CA THR A 167 -54.16 -5.82 -1.27
C THR A 167 -52.84 -6.02 -0.56
N ALA A 168 -52.83 -6.96 0.38
CA ALA A 168 -51.63 -7.41 1.06
C ALA A 168 -50.58 -7.85 0.02
N CYS A 169 -49.46 -7.12 -0.06
CA CYS A 169 -48.31 -7.54 -0.85
C CYS A 169 -47.73 -8.82 -0.26
N ASN A 170 -48.10 -9.97 -0.84
CA ASN A 170 -47.66 -11.26 -0.33
C ASN A 170 -46.20 -11.54 -0.74
N CYS A 171 -45.24 -10.89 -0.08
CA CYS A 171 -43.86 -11.38 -0.05
C CYS A 171 -43.78 -12.58 0.93
N ASN A 172 -44.31 -13.74 0.51
CA ASN A 172 -44.33 -14.99 1.30
C ASN A 172 -44.79 -14.80 2.77
N GLY A 173 -45.82 -13.98 2.98
CA GLY A 173 -46.44 -13.74 4.27
C GLY A 173 -45.71 -12.75 5.20
N ALA A 174 -44.66 -12.07 4.73
CA ALA A 174 -43.80 -11.27 5.61
C ALA A 174 -44.08 -9.76 5.64
N PHE A 175 -44.92 -9.21 4.75
CA PHE A 175 -45.31 -7.80 4.75
C PHE A 175 -46.76 -7.65 4.25
N PHE A 176 -47.51 -6.66 4.71
CA PHE A 176 -48.82 -6.25 4.17
C PHE A 176 -48.97 -4.74 4.33
N CYS A 177 -49.47 -4.01 3.33
CA CYS A 177 -49.68 -2.57 3.44
C CYS A 177 -51.15 -2.24 3.71
N THR A 178 -51.39 -1.18 4.48
CA THR A 178 -52.68 -0.49 4.61
C THR A 178 -52.54 0.91 4.04
N ALA A 179 -53.66 1.59 3.78
CA ALA A 179 -53.69 2.92 3.17
C ALA A 179 -52.86 3.98 3.93
N ASP A 180 -52.60 3.77 5.21
CA ASP A 180 -51.92 4.68 6.12
C ASP A 180 -50.60 4.13 6.70
N ARG A 181 -50.32 2.82 6.56
CA ARG A 181 -49.12 2.16 7.11
C ARG A 181 -48.74 0.92 6.29
N VAL A 182 -47.48 0.81 5.84
CA VAL A 182 -46.85 -0.50 5.52
C VAL A 182 -46.83 -1.31 6.80
N TYR A 183 -47.14 -2.61 6.85
CA TYR A 183 -46.99 -3.63 7.93
C TYR A 183 -45.99 -4.73 7.56
N ALA A 184 -45.17 -5.17 8.51
CA ALA A 184 -44.24 -6.30 8.37
C ALA A 184 -44.64 -7.42 9.32
N ARG A 185 -44.92 -8.62 8.81
CA ARG A 185 -45.05 -9.84 9.61
C ARG A 185 -43.70 -10.57 9.60
N CYS A 186 -42.78 -10.18 10.47
CA CYS A 186 -41.57 -10.98 10.66
C CYS A 186 -41.95 -12.30 11.33
N THR A 187 -41.85 -13.43 10.62
CA THR A 187 -41.70 -14.72 11.30
C THR A 187 -40.41 -14.69 12.10
N ALA A 188 -40.45 -15.22 13.33
CA ALA A 188 -39.56 -14.89 14.45
C ALA A 188 -38.04 -15.10 14.25
N ASN A 189 -37.59 -15.55 13.07
CA ASN A 189 -36.18 -15.85 12.79
C ASN A 189 -35.44 -14.75 11.98
N SER A 190 -36.10 -13.65 11.63
CA SER A 190 -35.53 -12.66 10.68
C SER A 190 -35.77 -11.18 11.00
N ALA A 191 -36.08 -10.82 12.25
CA ALA A 191 -36.52 -9.46 12.57
C ALA A 191 -35.36 -8.51 12.95
N CYS A 192 -35.00 -7.60 12.03
CA CYS A 192 -34.49 -6.28 12.39
C CYS A 192 -35.68 -5.44 12.88
N GLY A 193 -35.74 -5.12 14.18
CA GLY A 193 -36.78 -4.24 14.76
C GLY A 193 -36.44 -2.76 14.59
N SER A 194 -37.36 -1.83 14.83
CA SER A 194 -38.71 -1.98 15.41
C SER A 194 -39.73 -1.10 14.65
N TRP A 195 -40.94 -0.92 15.18
CA TRP A 195 -42.16 -0.51 14.49
C TRP A 195 -43.12 0.31 15.41
N ASN A 196 -43.89 1.32 14.92
CA ASN A 196 -44.58 2.43 15.66
C ASN A 196 -43.65 3.56 16.17
N GLY A 197 -43.03 4.33 15.27
CA GLY A 197 -42.01 5.34 15.66
C GLY A 197 -40.61 4.75 15.67
N VAL A 198 -40.32 3.91 14.67
CA VAL A 198 -39.15 3.08 14.75
C VAL A 198 -38.50 2.79 13.41
N THR A 199 -37.18 2.91 13.45
CA THR A 199 -36.24 2.77 12.36
C THR A 199 -35.97 1.30 12.08
N ILE A 200 -36.38 0.80 10.91
CA ILE A 200 -35.83 -0.44 10.36
C ILE A 200 -34.47 -0.09 9.74
N ALA A 201 -33.44 -0.06 10.57
CA ALA A 201 -32.07 -0.02 10.08
C ALA A 201 -31.66 -1.44 9.66
N CYS A 202 -32.17 -1.88 8.50
CA CYS A 202 -31.59 -3.02 7.79
C CYS A 202 -30.31 -2.53 7.09
N SER A 203 -29.28 -2.21 7.86
CA SER A 203 -27.93 -1.94 7.34
C SER A 203 -26.99 -2.87 8.07
N GLY A 204 -26.44 -3.85 7.35
CA GLY A 204 -25.49 -4.80 7.89
C GLY A 204 -25.78 -6.24 7.48
N TYR A 205 -24.94 -7.13 7.99
CA TYR A 205 -25.03 -8.57 7.73
C TYR A 205 -25.82 -9.25 8.84
N THR A 206 -26.77 -10.10 8.47
CA THR A 206 -27.46 -11.01 9.39
C THR A 206 -26.90 -12.42 9.22
N ASP A 207 -26.46 -13.02 10.33
CA ASP A 207 -25.99 -14.41 10.36
C ASP A 207 -27.18 -15.37 10.35
N ILE A 208 -27.37 -16.09 9.25
CA ILE A 208 -28.40 -17.13 9.08
C ILE A 208 -27.80 -18.53 9.07
N ARG A 209 -26.52 -18.68 9.47
CA ARG A 209 -25.85 -19.97 9.48
C ARG A 209 -26.54 -20.93 10.45
N THR A 210 -26.83 -22.12 9.97
CA THR A 210 -27.22 -23.28 10.80
C THR A 210 -26.10 -23.64 11.78
N ALA A 211 -26.43 -24.38 12.85
CA ALA A 211 -25.43 -24.90 13.78
C ALA A 211 -24.34 -25.73 13.08
N ALA A 212 -24.70 -26.50 12.04
CA ALA A 212 -23.76 -27.26 11.24
C ALA A 212 -22.82 -26.36 10.42
N GLN A 213 -23.35 -25.29 9.81
CA GLN A 213 -22.53 -24.28 9.11
C GLN A 213 -21.56 -23.58 10.06
N LYS A 214 -21.99 -23.25 11.29
CA LYS A 214 -21.12 -22.65 12.31
C LYS A 214 -20.03 -23.62 12.76
N ALA A 215 -20.39 -24.87 13.07
CA ALA A 215 -19.44 -25.89 13.53
C ALA A 215 -18.34 -26.20 12.49
N LYS A 216 -18.69 -26.20 11.21
CA LYS A 216 -17.74 -26.40 10.11
C LYS A 216 -16.98 -25.13 9.71
N GLY A 217 -17.34 -23.96 10.24
CA GLY A 217 -16.61 -22.72 9.95
C GLY A 217 -16.98 -22.05 8.64
N CYS A 218 -18.26 -21.85 8.39
CA CYS A 218 -18.74 -21.07 7.26
C CYS A 218 -18.45 -19.56 7.46
N CYS A 219 -17.43 -19.04 6.78
CA CYS A 219 -16.88 -17.69 7.01
C CYS A 219 -16.60 -16.96 5.70
N PRO A 220 -17.58 -16.21 5.17
CA PRO A 220 -17.39 -15.44 3.96
C PRO A 220 -16.47 -14.23 4.18
N ALA A 221 -15.52 -14.02 3.27
CA ALA A 221 -14.60 -12.89 3.28
C ALA A 221 -15.31 -11.52 3.19
N ALA A 222 -16.54 -11.47 2.66
CA ALA A 222 -17.35 -10.25 2.60
C ALA A 222 -17.68 -9.65 3.99
N LEU A 223 -17.54 -10.43 5.06
CA LEU A 223 -17.74 -9.99 6.44
C LEU A 223 -16.47 -9.47 7.10
N LEU A 224 -15.31 -9.69 6.48
CA LEU A 224 -14.10 -9.09 6.99
C LEU A 224 -14.28 -7.56 6.94
N PRO A 225 -13.74 -6.83 7.93
CA PRO A 225 -13.63 -5.39 7.82
C PRO A 225 -12.98 -5.06 6.48
N ALA A 226 -13.53 -4.07 5.77
CA ALA A 226 -12.86 -3.56 4.57
C ALA A 226 -11.40 -3.24 4.94
N GLU A 227 -10.45 -3.72 4.13
CA GLU A 227 -9.06 -3.35 4.34
C GLU A 227 -8.98 -1.82 4.40
N PRO A 228 -8.25 -1.24 5.37
CA PRO A 228 -8.04 0.19 5.38
C PRO A 228 -7.53 0.59 4.00
N PRO A 229 -8.07 1.65 3.37
CA PRO A 229 -7.51 2.11 2.13
C PRO A 229 -6.00 2.35 2.34
N PRO A 230 -5.15 2.03 1.35
CA PRO A 230 -3.75 2.39 1.44
C PRO A 230 -3.64 3.85 1.87
N PRO A 231 -2.72 4.21 2.78
CA PRO A 231 -2.49 5.61 3.11
C PRO A 231 -2.36 6.40 1.80
N ALA A 232 -3.17 7.45 1.64
CA ALA A 232 -3.14 8.23 0.42
C ALA A 232 -1.75 8.87 0.29
N CYS A 233 -0.93 8.32 -0.60
CA CYS A 233 0.38 8.89 -0.89
C CYS A 233 0.20 10.01 -1.91
N ASP A 234 0.41 11.24 -1.47
CA ASP A 234 0.39 12.42 -2.32
C ASP A 234 1.78 12.94 -2.70
N VAL A 235 2.84 12.24 -2.27
CA VAL A 235 4.21 12.55 -2.67
C VAL A 235 4.37 12.31 -4.17
N ALA A 236 4.81 13.34 -4.89
CA ALA A 236 5.16 13.24 -6.30
C ALA A 236 6.37 14.14 -6.62
N VAL A 237 7.29 13.66 -7.45
CA VAL A 237 8.31 14.53 -8.06
C VAL A 237 7.70 15.17 -9.29
N THR A 238 7.45 16.48 -9.24
CA THR A 238 6.76 17.22 -10.30
C THR A 238 7.72 17.78 -11.35
N SER A 239 8.98 18.02 -10.97
CA SER A 239 10.05 18.34 -11.90
C SER A 239 11.38 17.88 -11.34
N PHE A 240 12.28 17.40 -12.20
CA PHE A 240 13.66 17.12 -11.84
C PHE A 240 14.57 17.21 -13.06
N GLY A 241 15.66 17.95 -12.94
CA GLY A 241 16.58 18.22 -14.05
C GLY A 241 17.75 19.09 -13.61
N GLY A 242 18.36 19.78 -14.57
CA GLY A 242 19.44 20.72 -14.34
C GLY A 242 19.83 21.43 -15.64
N THR A 243 20.74 22.39 -15.55
CA THR A 243 21.19 23.15 -16.71
C THR A 243 22.56 22.70 -17.16
N SER A 244 22.69 22.33 -18.44
CA SER A 244 23.98 21.97 -19.03
C SER A 244 24.96 23.13 -18.90
N THR A 245 26.18 22.85 -18.41
CA THR A 245 27.20 23.88 -18.20
C THR A 245 28.61 23.30 -18.29
N ALA A 246 29.58 24.18 -18.58
CA ALA A 246 30.99 23.87 -18.49
C ALA A 246 31.42 23.95 -17.00
N VAL A 247 31.88 22.83 -16.48
CA VAL A 247 32.36 22.65 -15.11
C VAL A 247 33.89 22.71 -15.12
N ASP A 248 34.43 23.76 -14.53
CA ASP A 248 35.84 23.87 -14.22
C ASP A 248 36.11 23.21 -12.87
N VAL A 249 36.45 21.92 -12.89
CA VAL A 249 36.64 21.11 -11.69
C VAL A 249 37.84 21.59 -10.86
N GLN A 250 38.81 22.29 -11.46
CA GLN A 250 39.99 22.79 -10.74
C GLN A 250 39.67 24.09 -9.98
N ASN A 251 38.79 24.91 -10.54
CA ASN A 251 38.37 26.19 -9.94
C ASN A 251 37.05 26.09 -9.14
N GLY A 252 36.62 24.87 -8.80
CA GLY A 252 35.43 24.64 -7.98
C GLY A 252 34.10 24.88 -8.70
N GLY A 253 34.09 24.87 -10.03
CA GLY A 253 32.88 24.93 -10.84
C GLY A 253 31.95 23.76 -10.53
N ARG A 254 30.64 23.99 -10.64
CA ARG A 254 29.60 22.99 -10.35
C ARG A 254 28.43 23.15 -11.30
N VAL A 255 27.78 22.03 -11.61
CA VAL A 255 26.42 22.02 -12.16
C VAL A 255 25.42 21.85 -11.01
N VAL A 256 24.22 22.39 -11.15
CA VAL A 256 23.17 22.26 -10.13
C VAL A 256 22.04 21.42 -10.68
N PHE A 257 21.72 20.33 -9.99
CA PHE A 257 20.48 19.60 -10.19
C PHE A 257 19.38 20.25 -9.36
N SER A 258 18.24 20.54 -9.98
CA SER A 258 17.09 21.15 -9.34
C SER A 258 15.82 20.35 -9.60
N GLY A 259 14.88 20.45 -8.68
CA GLY A 259 13.59 19.79 -8.80
C GLY A 259 12.57 20.28 -7.79
N THR A 260 11.34 19.84 -7.99
CA THR A 260 10.21 20.15 -7.11
C THR A 260 9.48 18.86 -6.73
N VAL A 261 9.13 18.77 -5.46
CA VAL A 261 8.34 17.69 -4.87
C VAL A 261 7.01 18.29 -4.44
N ALA A 262 5.90 17.61 -4.72
CA ALA A 262 4.60 17.90 -4.15
C ALA A 262 4.31 16.88 -3.03
N SER A 263 3.87 17.35 -1.87
CA SER A 263 3.32 16.52 -0.78
C SER A 263 2.61 17.42 0.24
N SER A 264 1.60 16.89 0.92
CA SER A 264 0.98 17.53 2.09
C SER A 264 1.77 17.30 3.38
N ASP A 265 2.63 16.27 3.42
CA ASP A 265 3.48 15.96 4.55
C ASP A 265 4.91 16.50 4.36
N PRO A 266 5.67 16.72 5.46
CA PRO A 266 7.09 17.02 5.36
C PRO A 266 7.84 15.90 4.65
N VAL A 267 8.72 16.25 3.71
CA VAL A 267 9.51 15.29 2.92
C VAL A 267 11.01 15.49 3.13
N SER A 268 11.73 14.38 3.10
CA SER A 268 13.18 14.31 2.95
C SER A 268 13.51 13.80 1.55
N TRP A 269 14.66 14.16 1.00
CA TRP A 269 15.04 13.73 -0.34
C TRP A 269 16.54 13.45 -0.45
N THR A 270 16.89 12.60 -1.42
CA THR A 270 18.27 12.23 -1.76
C THR A 270 18.45 12.29 -3.27
N VAL A 271 19.59 12.83 -3.73
CA VAL A 271 19.99 12.85 -5.14
C VAL A 271 21.23 11.99 -5.34
N THR A 272 21.19 11.14 -6.36
CA THR A 272 22.30 10.25 -6.74
C THR A 272 22.69 10.44 -8.20
N VAL A 273 23.97 10.22 -8.52
CA VAL A 273 24.51 10.13 -9.88
C VAL A 273 25.21 8.77 -10.00
N ALA A 274 24.84 7.96 -11.00
CA ALA A 274 25.34 6.58 -11.16
C ALA A 274 25.22 5.74 -9.86
N GLY A 275 24.15 5.95 -9.09
CA GLY A 275 23.90 5.28 -7.81
C GLY A 275 24.72 5.82 -6.63
N LYS A 276 25.56 6.83 -6.81
CA LYS A 276 26.34 7.47 -5.74
C LYS A 276 25.64 8.73 -5.24
N LYS A 277 25.46 8.85 -3.92
CA LYS A 277 24.81 10.01 -3.30
C LYS A 277 25.67 11.26 -3.49
N ILE A 278 25.08 12.30 -4.08
CA ILE A 278 25.71 13.61 -4.27
C ILE A 278 25.08 14.71 -3.39
N GLY A 279 23.88 14.46 -2.85
CA GLY A 279 23.23 15.38 -1.92
C GLY A 279 22.00 14.79 -1.27
N GLU A 280 21.61 15.38 -0.14
CA GLU A 280 20.39 15.08 0.60
C GLU A 280 19.84 16.36 1.22
N GLY A 281 18.55 16.37 1.52
CA GLY A 281 17.89 17.53 2.09
C GLY A 281 16.45 17.25 2.52
N SER A 282 15.74 18.32 2.86
CA SER A 282 14.32 18.27 3.22
C SER A 282 13.56 19.42 2.59
N GLY A 283 12.24 19.29 2.55
CA GLY A 283 11.34 20.26 1.93
C GLY A 283 11.03 19.97 0.46
N LEU A 284 10.22 20.84 -0.12
CA LEU A 284 9.57 20.62 -1.42
C LEU A 284 10.43 21.08 -2.62
N THR A 285 11.57 21.71 -2.36
CA THR A 285 12.51 22.19 -3.39
C THR A 285 13.84 21.47 -3.27
N VAL A 286 14.33 20.97 -4.39
CA VAL A 286 15.61 20.26 -4.48
C VAL A 286 16.62 21.17 -5.18
N SER A 287 17.81 21.29 -4.60
CA SER A 287 18.95 21.96 -5.23
C SER A 287 20.23 21.29 -4.74
N VAL A 288 20.92 20.59 -5.65
CA VAL A 288 22.14 19.84 -5.32
C VAL A 288 23.24 20.20 -6.30
N PRO A 289 24.34 20.81 -5.83
CA PRO A 289 25.47 21.10 -6.69
C PRO A 289 26.36 19.86 -6.85
N TRP A 290 26.76 19.55 -8.09
CA TRP A 290 27.66 18.47 -8.45
C TRP A 290 28.87 19.01 -9.21
N ASP A 291 30.06 18.56 -8.85
CA ASP A 291 31.35 19.01 -9.40
C ASP A 291 31.86 18.12 -10.54
N GLY A 292 31.03 17.18 -11.03
CA GLY A 292 31.43 16.22 -12.06
C GLY A 292 32.26 15.04 -11.54
N ARG A 293 32.39 14.87 -10.22
CA ARG A 293 33.14 13.76 -9.61
C ARG A 293 32.23 12.69 -9.00
N LEU A 294 32.70 11.45 -9.03
CA LEU A 294 32.14 10.30 -8.34
C LEU A 294 33.25 9.68 -7.47
N ASP A 295 33.02 9.57 -6.16
CA ASP A 295 34.01 9.06 -5.20
C ASP A 295 35.39 9.76 -5.29
N GLY A 296 35.38 11.08 -5.54
CA GLY A 296 36.58 11.92 -5.65
C GLY A 296 37.28 11.89 -7.02
N GLN A 297 36.89 10.98 -7.91
CA GLN A 297 37.41 10.88 -9.28
C GLN A 297 36.47 11.56 -10.28
N VAL A 298 37.02 12.07 -11.38
CA VAL A 298 36.20 12.62 -12.46
C VAL A 298 35.30 11.50 -13.02
N ALA A 299 34.01 11.79 -13.16
CA ALA A 299 33.08 10.84 -13.76
C ALA A 299 33.51 10.47 -15.18
N GLU A 300 33.26 9.23 -15.57
CA GLU A 300 33.73 8.67 -16.85
C GLU A 300 33.30 9.56 -18.04
N ILE A 301 34.30 10.06 -18.78
CA ILE A 301 34.12 10.95 -19.93
C ILE A 301 33.54 10.16 -21.10
N GLY A 302 32.61 10.76 -21.83
CA GLY A 302 31.91 10.16 -22.97
C GLY A 302 30.76 9.24 -22.55
N LYS A 303 30.45 9.15 -21.26
CA LYS A 303 29.40 8.29 -20.73
C LYS A 303 28.24 9.10 -20.15
N THR A 304 27.04 8.58 -20.37
CA THR A 304 25.80 9.06 -19.76
C THR A 304 25.61 8.38 -18.41
N HIS A 305 25.47 9.17 -17.36
CA HIS A 305 25.25 8.71 -15.99
C HIS A 305 23.80 8.97 -15.59
N PRO A 306 23.05 7.97 -15.09
CA PRO A 306 21.69 8.20 -14.60
C PRO A 306 21.74 9.06 -13.33
N VAL A 307 20.84 10.03 -13.24
CA VAL A 307 20.68 10.91 -12.08
C VAL A 307 19.30 10.70 -11.52
N LYS A 308 19.22 10.36 -10.23
CA LYS A 308 17.97 9.98 -9.58
C LYS A 308 17.73 10.81 -8.33
N LEU A 309 16.54 11.41 -8.26
CA LEU A 309 15.98 12.03 -7.06
C LEU A 309 14.99 11.05 -6.43
N VAL A 310 15.13 10.80 -5.14
CA VAL A 310 14.17 10.04 -4.33
C VAL A 310 13.68 10.96 -3.23
N ALA A 311 12.37 11.23 -3.18
CA ALA A 311 11.71 11.96 -2.12
C ALA A 311 10.88 11.00 -1.27
N VAL A 312 10.91 11.16 0.05
CA VAL A 312 10.24 10.29 1.03
C VAL A 312 9.59 11.16 2.11
N THR A 313 8.36 10.89 2.51
CA THR A 313 7.73 11.56 3.66
C THR A 313 8.53 11.33 4.94
N ALA A 314 8.39 12.24 5.90
CA ALA A 314 9.09 12.19 7.19
C ALA A 314 8.72 10.95 8.02
N ASP A 315 7.50 10.42 7.84
CA ASP A 315 7.07 9.16 8.43
C ASP A 315 7.53 7.93 7.65
N GLY A 316 8.26 8.14 6.55
CA GLY A 316 8.77 7.10 5.67
C GLY A 316 7.75 6.54 4.70
N ARG A 317 6.44 6.76 4.89
CA ARG A 317 5.34 5.97 4.29
C ARG A 317 5.17 6.09 2.78
N CYS A 318 5.55 7.23 2.22
CA CYS A 318 5.34 7.51 0.81
C CYS A 318 6.64 7.96 0.18
N SER A 319 6.91 7.47 -1.04
CA SER A 319 8.08 7.86 -1.81
C SER A 319 7.73 8.15 -3.26
N ALA A 320 8.39 9.14 -3.85
CA ALA A 320 8.35 9.38 -5.28
C ALA A 320 9.77 9.53 -5.83
N GLU A 321 9.92 9.22 -7.11
CA GLU A 321 11.20 9.25 -7.80
C GLU A 321 11.11 10.17 -9.04
N GLY A 322 12.19 10.89 -9.30
CA GLY A 322 12.41 11.61 -10.54
C GLY A 322 13.75 11.23 -11.12
N GLU A 323 13.82 11.09 -12.44
CA GLU A 323 15.03 10.68 -13.14
C GLU A 323 15.40 11.68 -14.24
N THR A 324 16.70 11.86 -14.42
CA THR A 324 17.31 12.54 -15.57
C THR A 324 18.65 11.88 -15.87
N ALA A 325 19.38 12.40 -16.84
CA ALA A 325 20.68 11.89 -17.23
C ALA A 325 21.70 13.02 -17.30
N ALA A 326 22.96 12.72 -16.98
CA ALA A 326 24.07 13.62 -17.11
C ALA A 326 25.19 12.98 -17.95
N THR A 327 25.51 13.58 -19.09
CA THR A 327 26.61 13.15 -19.96
C THR A 327 27.80 14.06 -19.74
N VAL A 328 28.94 13.47 -19.38
CA VAL A 328 30.18 14.21 -19.13
C VAL A 328 31.08 14.10 -20.36
N THR A 329 31.42 15.22 -20.98
CA THR A 329 32.38 15.28 -22.09
C THR A 329 33.57 16.15 -21.73
N ALA A 330 34.74 15.85 -22.30
CA ALA A 330 35.91 16.73 -22.18
C ALA A 330 35.85 17.81 -23.25
N SER A 331 36.14 19.05 -22.87
CA SER A 331 36.38 20.12 -23.82
C SER A 331 37.88 20.26 -24.08
N GLU A 332 38.30 19.97 -25.32
CA GLU A 332 39.70 20.04 -25.74
C GLU A 332 40.25 21.48 -25.77
N LYS A 333 39.38 22.48 -25.85
CA LYS A 333 39.78 23.89 -26.03
C LYS A 333 40.16 24.59 -24.73
N ASP A 334 39.57 24.19 -23.61
CA ASP A 334 39.68 24.91 -22.33
C ASP A 334 39.89 23.99 -21.12
N CYS A 335 40.17 22.69 -21.33
CA CYS A 335 40.42 21.70 -20.28
C CYS A 335 39.29 21.60 -19.23
N LYS A 336 38.07 22.01 -19.59
CA LYS A 336 36.87 21.91 -18.74
C LYS A 336 36.06 20.66 -19.06
N LEU A 337 35.26 20.22 -18.09
CA LEU A 337 34.23 19.22 -18.34
C LEU A 337 32.97 19.92 -18.85
N GLN A 338 32.38 19.46 -19.93
CA GLN A 338 31.01 19.81 -20.27
C GLN A 338 30.08 18.76 -19.69
N VAL A 339 29.15 19.20 -18.85
CA VAL A 339 28.10 18.36 -18.32
C VAL A 339 26.81 18.72 -19.03
N ASN A 340 26.32 17.79 -19.85
CA ASN A 340 25.05 17.92 -20.55
C ASN A 340 23.96 17.19 -19.76
N ILE A 341 22.88 17.89 -19.41
CA ILE A 341 21.77 17.33 -18.63
C ILE A 341 20.55 17.12 -19.52
N GLY A 342 19.89 15.98 -19.34
CA GLY A 342 18.73 15.54 -20.13
C GLY A 342 19.13 14.69 -21.34
N SER A 343 18.13 14.32 -22.15
CA SER A 343 18.36 13.62 -23.41
C SER A 343 19.02 14.56 -24.41
N SER A 344 20.28 14.30 -24.76
CA SER A 344 20.98 15.06 -25.80
C SER A 344 20.52 14.59 -27.17
N ALA A 345 19.60 15.31 -27.80
CA ALA A 345 19.41 15.23 -29.24
C ALA A 345 20.66 15.79 -29.93
N HIS A 346 21.46 14.93 -30.57
CA HIS A 346 22.57 15.37 -31.41
C HIS A 346 22.01 16.02 -32.69
N VAL A 347 21.68 17.31 -32.64
CA VAL A 347 21.17 18.09 -33.78
C VAL A 347 22.16 18.11 -34.96
N ALA A 348 23.44 17.81 -34.73
CA ALA A 348 24.48 17.82 -35.76
C ALA A 348 24.60 16.51 -36.58
N SER A 349 24.07 15.37 -36.11
CA SER A 349 24.19 14.08 -36.83
C SER A 349 22.90 13.61 -37.48
N GLY A 350 21.77 14.30 -37.28
CA GLY A 350 20.50 14.01 -37.95
C GLY A 350 19.89 12.63 -37.66
N GLY A 351 20.41 11.89 -36.68
CA GLY A 351 19.81 10.67 -36.17
C GLY A 351 19.32 10.91 -34.75
N LEU A 352 18.02 11.10 -34.57
CA LEU A 352 17.41 10.74 -33.30
C LEU A 352 17.32 9.21 -33.31
N SER A 353 17.80 8.59 -32.25
CA SER A 353 17.55 7.18 -31.99
C SER A 353 17.43 7.16 -30.48
N ASP A 354 16.28 7.62 -30.00
CA ASP A 354 16.01 7.67 -28.58
C ASP A 354 14.67 7.01 -28.29
N SER A 355 14.61 6.36 -27.14
CA SER A 355 13.48 5.55 -26.72
C SER A 355 13.01 6.04 -25.36
N LEU A 356 11.83 6.66 -25.33
CA LEU A 356 11.23 7.18 -24.11
C LEU A 356 10.18 6.21 -23.60
N THR A 357 10.41 5.61 -22.42
CA THR A 357 9.37 4.82 -21.75
C THR A 357 8.33 5.76 -21.15
N LEU A 358 7.12 5.75 -21.70
CA LEU A 358 6.03 6.65 -21.30
C LEU A 358 5.40 6.22 -19.98
N PHE A 359 5.23 4.92 -19.76
CA PHE A 359 4.81 4.34 -18.48
C PHE A 359 5.10 2.84 -18.43
N ARG A 360 5.26 2.32 -17.21
CA ARG A 360 5.39 0.88 -16.93
C ARG A 360 4.08 0.33 -16.38
N LEU A 361 3.73 -0.89 -16.78
CA LEU A 361 2.53 -1.61 -16.33
C LEU A 361 2.95 -2.70 -15.32
N PRO A 362 2.79 -2.48 -14.00
CA PRO A 362 3.19 -3.45 -13.00
C PRO A 362 2.40 -4.77 -13.16
N GLY A 363 3.11 -5.89 -13.32
CA GLY A 363 2.51 -7.23 -13.41
C GLY A 363 2.19 -7.75 -14.82
N SER A 364 2.45 -6.97 -15.87
CA SER A 364 2.28 -7.42 -17.26
C SER A 364 3.42 -8.37 -17.68
N ARG A 365 3.09 -9.61 -18.07
CA ARG A 365 4.07 -10.58 -18.58
C ARG A 365 4.41 -10.41 -20.07
N MET A 366 3.57 -9.71 -20.83
CA MET A 366 3.74 -9.57 -22.29
C MET A 366 4.29 -8.23 -22.73
N MET A 367 4.04 -7.16 -21.97
CA MET A 367 4.51 -5.81 -22.30
C MET A 367 4.68 -5.02 -21.00
N PRO A 368 5.86 -5.12 -20.36
CA PRO A 368 6.11 -4.46 -19.07
C PRO A 368 6.20 -2.92 -19.22
N ASP A 369 6.59 -2.46 -20.41
CA ASP A 369 6.91 -1.08 -20.70
C ASP A 369 6.21 -0.64 -22.00
N PHE A 370 5.66 0.57 -22.03
CA PHE A 370 5.27 1.22 -23.29
C PHE A 370 6.33 2.26 -23.66
N THR A 371 7.07 2.00 -24.73
CA THR A 371 8.21 2.81 -25.16
C THR A 371 7.92 3.48 -26.49
N LEU A 372 8.02 4.80 -26.53
CA LEU A 372 7.99 5.59 -27.75
C LEU A 372 9.42 5.71 -28.28
N SER A 373 9.67 5.07 -29.41
CA SER A 373 10.92 5.25 -30.15
C SER A 373 10.67 6.20 -31.32
N TYR A 374 11.49 7.23 -31.47
CA TYR A 374 11.43 8.14 -32.60
C TYR A 374 12.81 8.29 -33.26
N ASN A 375 12.77 8.42 -34.58
CA ASN A 375 13.92 8.74 -35.44
C ASN A 375 13.85 10.18 -35.95
#